data_AF-P00146-F1
#
_entry.id   AF-P00146-F1
#
_cell.length_a   1.000
_cell.length_b   1.000
_cell.length_c   1.000
_cell.angle_alpha   90.00
_cell.angle_beta   90.00
_cell.angle_gamma   90.00
#
_symmetry.space_group_name_H-M   'P 1'
#
loop_
_entity.id
_entity.type
_entity.pdbx_description
1 polymer ?
#
loop_
_entity_poly.entity_id
_entity_poly.type
_entity_poly.pdbx_seq_one_letter_code
_entity_poly.pdbx_strand_id
1 'polypeptide(L)'
;DGMETVKARQDYFKSLGGAMKALSGVAKNYDAEAAKAEAAKLEAILATDIKPLFAPGTSDADFPGESEAKASIWENMEDFGAKGQAMHEAGMELIAAANTGEASAFGPALKKLGGTCKACHDDYRAEH
;
A
#
# COMPACT_ATOMS: atom_id res chain seq x y z
N ASP A 1 -9.05 21.10 1.26
CA ASP A 1 -8.99 21.42 -0.19
C ASP A 1 -8.71 20.14 -0.98
N GLY A 2 -9.11 20.04 -2.26
CA GLY A 2 -8.92 18.82 -3.06
C GLY A 2 -7.44 18.46 -3.24
N MET A 3 -6.58 19.48 -3.38
CA MET A 3 -5.13 19.28 -3.52
C MET A 3 -4.47 18.79 -2.22
N GLU A 4 -4.94 19.26 -1.06
CA GLU A 4 -4.47 18.74 0.24
C GLU A 4 -4.79 17.24 0.40
N THR A 5 -5.96 16.81 -0.08
CA THR A 5 -6.35 15.40 -0.08
C THR A 5 -5.44 14.56 -0.99
N VAL A 6 -5.13 15.06 -2.21
CA VAL A 6 -4.19 14.39 -3.12
C VAL A 6 -2.80 14.26 -2.47
N LYS A 7 -2.31 15.33 -1.84
CA LYS A 7 -1.02 15.31 -1.15
C LYS A 7 -1.01 14.32 0.02
N ALA A 8 -2.06 14.31 0.84
CA ALA A 8 -2.17 13.37 1.96
C ALA A 8 -2.21 11.91 1.49
N ARG A 9 -2.90 11.63 0.37
CA ARG A 9 -2.85 10.32 -0.31
C ARG A 9 -1.42 9.95 -0.69
N GLN A 10 -0.71 10.85 -1.37
CA GLN A 10 0.67 10.61 -1.82
C GLN A 10 1.63 10.40 -0.65
N ASP A 11 1.52 11.18 0.41
CA ASP A 11 2.34 11.04 1.62
C ASP A 11 2.10 9.68 2.29
N TYR A 12 0.85 9.24 2.37
CA TYR A 12 0.52 7.90 2.85
C TYR A 12 1.19 6.81 2.00
N PHE A 13 0.99 6.81 0.67
CA PHE A 13 1.56 5.77 -0.19
C PHE A 13 3.07 5.85 -0.33
N LYS A 14 3.68 7.03 -0.14
CA LYS A 14 5.13 7.19 -0.04
C LYS A 14 5.66 6.53 1.22
N SER A 15 4.97 6.68 2.35
CA SER A 15 5.30 5.99 3.60
C SER A 15 5.20 4.47 3.43
N LEU A 16 4.09 3.99 2.85
CA LEU A 16 3.87 2.57 2.57
C LEU A 16 4.93 2.00 1.61
N GLY A 17 5.26 2.72 0.53
CA GLY A 17 6.33 2.33 -0.40
C GLY A 17 7.72 2.30 0.26
N GLY A 18 7.98 3.22 1.19
CA GLY A 18 9.18 3.22 2.03
C GLY A 18 9.29 1.96 2.89
N ALA A 19 8.19 1.59 3.58
CA ALA A 19 8.13 0.36 4.38
C ALA A 19 8.34 -0.89 3.50
N MET A 20 7.71 -0.95 2.32
CA MET A 20 7.89 -2.06 1.38
C MET A 20 9.34 -2.21 0.92
N LYS A 21 10.05 -1.10 0.69
CA LYS A 21 11.46 -1.10 0.33
C LYS A 21 12.33 -1.63 1.48
N ALA A 22 12.04 -1.23 2.72
CA ALA A 22 12.75 -1.71 3.90
C ALA A 22 12.54 -3.22 4.11
N LEU A 23 11.29 -3.68 4.07
CA LEU A 23 10.92 -5.11 4.17
C LEU A 23 11.57 -5.95 3.05
N SER A 24 11.62 -5.42 1.83
CA SER A 24 12.35 -6.06 0.72
C SER A 24 13.85 -6.10 0.94
N GLY A 25 14.42 -5.10 1.63
CA GLY A 25 15.81 -5.11 2.07
C GLY A 25 16.07 -6.22 3.08
N VAL A 26 15.20 -6.36 4.08
CA VAL A 26 15.26 -7.45 5.07
C VAL A 26 15.14 -8.81 4.38
N ALA A 27 14.23 -9.00 3.42
CA ALA A 27 14.06 -10.28 2.74
C ALA A 27 15.32 -10.79 2.02
N LYS A 28 16.21 -9.90 1.56
CA LYS A 28 17.43 -10.29 0.82
C LYS A 28 18.46 -10.98 1.72
N ASN A 29 18.63 -10.46 2.94
CA ASN A 29 19.49 -11.01 3.98
C ASN A 29 18.66 -11.08 5.26
N TYR A 30 17.85 -12.14 5.37
CA TYR A 30 16.82 -12.21 6.40
C TYR A 30 17.41 -12.11 7.81
N ASP A 31 16.92 -11.14 8.57
CA ASP A 31 17.15 -10.96 9.99
C ASP A 31 15.80 -10.85 10.68
N ALA A 32 15.54 -11.73 11.64
CA ALA A 32 14.23 -11.86 12.27
C ALA A 32 13.84 -10.60 13.07
N GLU A 33 14.80 -9.96 13.74
CA GLU A 33 14.53 -8.77 14.54
C GLU A 33 14.28 -7.55 13.65
N ALA A 34 15.03 -7.40 12.56
CA ALA A 34 14.76 -6.40 11.54
C ALA A 34 13.40 -6.64 10.87
N ALA A 35 13.03 -7.89 10.58
CA ALA A 35 11.72 -8.22 10.01
C ALA A 35 10.59 -7.78 10.93
N LYS A 36 10.67 -8.09 12.23
CA LYS A 36 9.69 -7.66 13.24
C LYS A 36 9.62 -6.14 13.36
N ALA A 37 10.78 -5.47 13.39
CA ALA A 37 10.84 -4.01 13.51
C ALA A 37 10.22 -3.31 12.30
N GLU A 38 10.49 -3.77 11.07
CA GLU A 38 9.87 -3.21 9.86
C GLU A 38 8.38 -3.58 9.74
N ALA A 39 7.98 -4.77 10.20
CA ALA A 39 6.57 -5.16 10.26
C ALA A 39 5.76 -4.29 11.23
N ALA A 40 6.32 -3.92 12.39
CA ALA A 40 5.66 -3.01 13.32
C ALA A 40 5.44 -1.60 12.71
N LYS A 41 6.38 -1.13 11.88
CA LYS A 41 6.20 0.14 11.13
C LYS A 41 5.12 0.01 10.06
N LEU A 42 5.08 -1.13 9.35
CA LEU A 42 4.02 -1.41 8.40
C LEU A 42 2.64 -1.43 9.08
N GLU A 43 2.51 -2.06 10.24
CA GLU A 43 1.28 -2.09 11.03
C GLU A 43 0.77 -0.69 11.37
N ALA A 44 1.66 0.20 11.83
CA ALA A 44 1.31 1.58 12.11
C ALA A 44 0.82 2.35 10.87
N ILE A 45 1.38 2.06 9.69
CA ILE A 45 0.92 2.65 8.43
C ILE A 45 -0.46 2.10 8.06
N LEU A 46 -0.66 0.78 8.11
CA LEU A 46 -1.91 0.12 7.73
C LEU A 46 -3.09 0.43 8.67
N ALA A 47 -2.82 0.92 9.88
CA ALA A 47 -3.85 1.41 10.80
C ALA A 47 -4.54 2.72 10.35
N THR A 48 -3.99 3.41 9.35
CA THR A 48 -4.58 4.65 8.83
C THR A 48 -5.80 4.35 7.96
N ASP A 49 -6.95 4.98 8.23
CA ASP A 49 -8.09 4.96 7.31
C ASP A 49 -7.78 5.82 6.08
N ILE A 50 -7.58 5.18 4.94
CA ILE A 50 -7.25 5.84 3.67
C ILE A 50 -8.48 6.23 2.86
N LYS A 51 -9.70 5.81 3.22
CA LYS A 51 -10.91 6.12 2.43
C LYS A 51 -11.09 7.62 2.22
N PRO A 52 -10.89 8.51 3.22
CA PRO A 52 -11.00 9.95 3.01
C PRO A 52 -9.97 10.51 2.03
N LEU A 53 -8.84 9.81 1.83
CA LEU A 53 -7.78 10.21 0.89
C LEU A 53 -8.19 9.99 -0.57
N PHE A 54 -9.28 9.25 -0.84
CA PHE A 54 -9.83 9.01 -2.17
C PHE A 54 -11.20 9.70 -2.36
N ALA A 55 -11.30 10.97 -1.94
CA ALA A 55 -12.51 11.77 -2.16
C ALA A 55 -12.77 12.04 -3.65
N PRO A 56 -14.03 12.06 -4.13
CA PRO A 56 -14.34 12.49 -5.50
C PRO A 56 -13.78 13.87 -5.81
N GLY A 57 -13.46 14.13 -7.09
CA GLY A 57 -12.86 15.41 -7.51
C GLY A 57 -11.37 15.51 -7.20
N THR A 58 -10.67 14.38 -7.05
CA THR A 58 -9.22 14.33 -6.77
C THR A 58 -8.48 13.37 -7.72
N SER A 59 -9.07 13.12 -8.89
CA SER A 59 -8.50 12.28 -9.94
C SER A 59 -7.34 12.97 -10.65
N ASP A 60 -6.65 12.21 -11.49
CA ASP A 60 -5.71 12.70 -12.50
C ASP A 60 -6.36 13.64 -13.53
N ALA A 61 -7.67 13.52 -13.78
CA ALA A 61 -8.43 14.45 -14.60
C ALA A 61 -8.76 15.77 -13.86
N ASP A 62 -8.99 15.71 -12.55
CA ASP A 62 -9.26 16.90 -11.72
C ASP A 62 -7.98 17.69 -11.43
N PHE A 63 -6.86 16.99 -11.23
CA PHE A 63 -5.54 17.56 -10.93
C PHE A 63 -4.46 17.00 -11.87
N PRO A 64 -4.44 17.42 -13.16
CA PRO A 64 -3.49 16.91 -14.14
C PRO A 64 -2.03 17.17 -13.75
N GLY A 65 -1.21 16.12 -13.78
CA GLY A 65 0.20 16.17 -13.40
C GLY A 65 0.47 16.19 -11.90
N GLU A 66 -0.57 16.33 -11.08
CA GLU A 66 -0.47 16.39 -9.62
C GLU A 66 -1.07 15.14 -8.96
N SER A 67 -2.10 14.53 -9.56
CA SER A 67 -2.69 13.26 -9.10
C SER A 67 -2.42 12.14 -10.08
N GLU A 68 -2.15 10.95 -9.54
CA GLU A 68 -2.00 9.70 -10.31
C GLU A 68 -3.23 8.79 -10.17
N ALA A 69 -4.28 9.22 -9.48
CA ALA A 69 -5.46 8.40 -9.26
C ALA A 69 -6.40 8.51 -10.46
N LYS A 70 -6.57 7.42 -11.21
CA LYS A 70 -7.46 7.40 -12.38
C LYS A 70 -8.89 7.70 -11.97
N ALA A 71 -9.61 8.48 -12.78
CA ALA A 71 -11.04 8.75 -12.59
C ALA A 71 -11.90 7.47 -12.45
N SER A 72 -11.45 6.35 -13.05
CA SER A 72 -12.13 5.04 -12.98
C SER A 72 -12.28 4.47 -11.56
N ILE A 73 -11.53 4.96 -10.57
CA ILE A 73 -11.71 4.61 -9.16
C ILE A 73 -13.15 4.88 -8.72
N TRP A 74 -13.65 6.07 -9.02
CA TRP A 74 -14.97 6.52 -8.58
C TRP A 74 -16.12 5.91 -9.40
N GLU A 75 -15.80 5.28 -10.53
CA GLU A 75 -16.75 4.48 -11.33
C GLU A 75 -16.83 3.02 -10.84
N ASN A 76 -15.77 2.51 -10.20
CA ASN A 76 -15.61 1.11 -9.81
C ASN A 76 -15.28 0.96 -8.30
N MET A 77 -15.93 1.75 -7.46
CA MET A 77 -15.63 1.82 -6.02
C MET A 77 -15.71 0.47 -5.28
N GLU A 78 -16.56 -0.45 -5.75
CA GLU A 78 -16.65 -1.80 -5.18
C GLU A 78 -15.36 -2.59 -5.39
N ASP A 79 -14.85 -2.66 -6.63
CA ASP A 79 -13.61 -3.35 -6.95
C ASP A 79 -12.39 -2.63 -6.34
N PHE A 80 -12.35 -1.30 -6.40
CA PHE A 80 -11.33 -0.50 -5.73
C PHE A 80 -11.28 -0.80 -4.22
N GLY A 81 -12.44 -0.82 -3.55
CA GLY A 81 -12.57 -1.16 -2.14
C GLY A 81 -12.12 -2.60 -1.84
N ALA A 82 -12.52 -3.56 -2.67
CA ALA A 82 -12.12 -4.96 -2.53
C ALA A 82 -10.60 -5.15 -2.65
N LYS A 83 -9.94 -4.47 -3.60
CA LYS A 83 -8.48 -4.50 -3.74
C LYS A 83 -7.77 -3.81 -2.58
N GLY A 84 -8.33 -2.70 -2.08
CA GLY A 84 -7.84 -2.03 -0.87
C GLY A 84 -7.90 -2.95 0.36
N GLN A 85 -9.01 -3.67 0.53
CA GLN A 85 -9.16 -4.67 1.60
C GLN A 85 -8.17 -5.83 1.44
N ALA A 86 -8.00 -6.36 0.22
CA ALA A 86 -7.03 -7.42 -0.05
C ALA A 86 -5.59 -6.98 0.27
N MET A 87 -5.23 -5.72 0.01
CA MET A 87 -3.94 -5.15 0.40
C MET A 87 -3.77 -5.08 1.91
N HIS A 88 -4.80 -4.62 2.64
CA HIS A 88 -4.78 -4.60 4.11
C HIS A 88 -4.59 -6.01 4.68
N GLU A 89 -5.36 -6.99 4.20
CA GLU A 89 -5.28 -8.39 4.66
C GLU A 89 -3.89 -8.99 4.38
N ALA A 90 -3.35 -8.80 3.18
CA ALA A 90 -2.00 -9.25 2.85
C ALA A 90 -0.93 -8.56 3.72
N GLY A 91 -1.16 -7.30 4.11
CA GLY A 91 -0.31 -6.57 5.05
C GLY A 91 -0.31 -7.20 6.44
N MET A 92 -1.49 -7.53 6.97
CA MET A 92 -1.63 -8.22 8.25
C MET A 92 -1.02 -9.62 8.24
N GLU A 93 -1.13 -10.35 7.12
CA GLU A 93 -0.45 -11.63 6.94
C GLU A 93 1.07 -11.50 6.95
N LEU A 94 1.62 -10.45 6.33
CA LEU A 94 3.06 -10.18 6.39
C LEU A 94 3.52 -9.85 7.81
N ILE A 95 2.74 -9.09 8.56
CA ILE A 95 3.04 -8.78 9.97
C ILE A 95 3.05 -10.07 10.80
N ALA A 96 2.05 -10.93 10.63
CA ALA A 96 2.00 -12.23 11.29
C ALA A 96 3.20 -13.12 10.91
N ALA A 97 3.56 -13.15 9.62
CA ALA A 97 4.71 -13.91 9.12
C ALA A 97 6.05 -13.37 9.62
N ALA A 98 6.21 -12.06 9.79
CA ALA A 98 7.40 -11.48 10.39
C ALA A 98 7.55 -11.86 11.87
N ASN A 99 6.42 -11.92 12.60
CA ASN A 99 6.40 -12.26 14.02
C ASN A 99 6.75 -13.72 14.32
N THR A 100 6.71 -14.62 13.33
CA THR A 100 7.21 -16.00 13.51
C THR A 100 8.73 -16.06 13.58
N GLY A 101 9.44 -15.07 13.01
CA GLY A 101 10.90 -15.09 12.85
C GLY A 101 11.40 -16.04 11.76
N GLU A 102 10.50 -16.61 10.94
CA GLU A 102 10.85 -17.60 9.93
C GLU A 102 10.95 -16.96 8.53
N ALA A 103 12.15 -17.00 7.94
CA ALA A 103 12.39 -16.51 6.57
C ALA A 103 11.46 -17.16 5.54
N SER A 104 11.13 -18.44 5.74
CA SER A 104 10.25 -19.23 4.87
C SER A 104 8.80 -18.75 4.87
N ALA A 105 8.34 -18.12 5.96
CA ALA A 105 7.03 -17.48 6.04
C ALA A 105 7.06 -16.05 5.48
N PHE A 106 8.13 -15.29 5.77
CA PHE A 106 8.23 -13.88 5.42
C PHE A 106 8.25 -13.62 3.91
N GLY A 107 9.08 -14.34 3.16
CA GLY A 107 9.26 -14.11 1.71
C GLY A 107 7.96 -14.24 0.90
N PRO A 108 7.21 -15.36 1.03
CA PRO A 108 5.91 -15.52 0.36
C PRO A 108 4.88 -14.45 0.75
N ALA A 109 4.79 -14.09 2.03
CA ALA A 109 3.86 -13.06 2.50
C ALA A 109 4.22 -11.67 1.92
N LEU A 110 5.51 -11.34 1.87
CA LEU A 110 5.98 -10.09 1.24
C LEU A 110 5.64 -10.06 -0.25
N LYS A 111 5.82 -11.17 -0.96
CA LYS A 111 5.45 -11.29 -2.37
C LYS A 111 3.93 -11.13 -2.58
N LYS A 112 3.11 -11.69 -1.69
CA LYS A 112 1.64 -11.54 -1.74
C LYS A 112 1.24 -10.07 -1.60
N LEU A 113 1.79 -9.36 -0.61
CA LEU A 113 1.54 -7.93 -0.43
C LEU A 113 2.02 -7.10 -1.64
N GLY A 114 3.21 -7.39 -2.18
CA GLY A 114 3.67 -6.74 -3.41
C GLY A 114 2.72 -6.97 -4.60
N GLY A 115 2.12 -8.16 -4.69
CA GLY A 115 1.12 -8.52 -5.68
C GLY A 115 -0.15 -7.67 -5.57
N THR A 116 -0.62 -7.34 -4.37
CA THR A 116 -1.79 -6.47 -4.18
C THR A 116 -1.52 -5.03 -4.60
N CYS A 117 -0.28 -4.53 -4.44
CA CYS A 117 0.11 -3.22 -4.97
C CYS A 117 -0.05 -3.18 -6.49
N LYS A 118 0.48 -4.19 -7.18
CA LYS A 118 0.39 -4.29 -8.64
C LYS A 118 -1.07 -4.40 -9.11
N ALA A 119 -1.85 -5.28 -8.49
CA ALA A 119 -3.25 -5.51 -8.86
C ALA A 119 -4.14 -4.26 -8.76
N CYS A 120 -3.82 -3.34 -7.84
CA CYS A 120 -4.53 -2.05 -7.74
C CYS A 120 -3.97 -1.02 -8.73
N HIS A 121 -2.64 -0.88 -8.82
CA HIS A 121 -2.03 0.15 -9.66
C HIS A 121 -2.25 -0.07 -11.15
N ASP A 122 -2.25 -1.32 -11.63
CA ASP A 122 -2.52 -1.62 -13.04
C ASP A 122 -3.88 -1.02 -13.48
N ASP A 123 -4.89 -1.12 -12.61
CA ASP A 123 -6.25 -0.66 -12.90
C ASP A 123 -6.47 0.82 -12.57
N TYR A 124 -5.92 1.32 -11.46
CA TYR A 124 -6.34 2.57 -10.83
C TYR A 124 -5.28 3.65 -10.68
N ARG A 125 -4.02 3.36 -11.02
CA ARG A 125 -2.95 4.37 -10.99
C ARG A 125 -2.49 4.70 -12.40
N ALA A 126 -2.43 5.99 -12.72
CA ALA A 126 -1.89 6.47 -13.98
C ALA A 126 -0.41 6.10 -14.10
N GLU A 127 0.00 5.73 -15.31
CA GLU A 127 1.40 5.56 -15.67
C GLU A 127 1.87 6.88 -16.30
N HIS A 128 3.08 7.30 -15.95
CA HIS A 128 3.79 8.42 -16.54
C HIS A 128 5.26 8.07 -16.64
#